data_AF-A0A286TWZ3-F1
#
_entry.id   AF-A0A286TWZ3-F1
#
_cell.length_a   1.000
_cell.length_b   1.000
_cell.length_c   1.000
_cell.angle_alpha   90.00
_cell.angle_beta   90.00
_cell.angle_gamma   90.00
#
_symmetry.space_group_name_H-M   'P 1'
#
loop_
_entity.id
_entity.type
_entity.pdbx_description
1 polymer ?
#
loop_
_entity_poly.entity_id
_entity_poly.type
_entity_poly.pdbx_seq_one_letter_code
_entity_poly.pdbx_strand_id
1 'polypeptide(L)'
;MRGTISVGDAILNKDSGKYLGQPIIEAARTERLQKWIGVSFGNSFNKPGFNNGFHLNTVLPYMSHYKPDVQENDEKKKYCTGMTVDWPRRWRESRTIDIQPLVSKLDTDPRFSDYYEQTLRFIRFSEENHDWFKKEKHLSYG
;
A
#
# COMPACT_ATOMS: atom_id res chain seq x y z
N MET A 1 -0.61 -1.43 11.25
CA MET A 1 0.25 -0.34 10.72
C MET A 1 -0.26 0.02 9.31
N ARG A 2 -0.43 1.30 9.03
CA ARG A 2 -0.83 1.84 7.71
C ARG A 2 0.23 2.84 7.30
N GLY A 3 0.65 2.83 6.03
CA GLY A 3 1.72 3.70 5.58
C GLY A 3 1.72 4.00 4.09
N THR A 4 2.56 4.95 3.72
CA THR A 4 2.87 5.27 2.33
C THR A 4 4.38 5.40 2.19
N ILE A 5 4.94 4.84 1.12
CA ILE A 5 6.32 5.11 0.70
C ILE A 5 6.29 6.21 -0.34
N SER A 6 7.05 7.27 -0.13
CA SER A 6 7.18 8.43 -1.02
C SER A 6 8.64 8.79 -1.20
N VAL A 7 8.99 9.43 -2.30
CA VAL A 7 10.39 9.77 -2.63
C VAL A 7 10.54 11.17 -3.21
N GLY A 8 11.68 11.79 -2.95
CA GLY A 8 12.05 13.10 -3.45
C GLY A 8 13.00 13.82 -2.50
N ASP A 9 13.29 15.07 -2.81
CA ASP A 9 14.23 15.87 -2.02
C ASP A 9 13.62 16.30 -0.68
N ALA A 10 14.45 16.25 0.36
CA ALA A 10 14.12 16.70 1.70
C ALA A 10 15.35 17.28 2.40
N ILE A 11 15.13 18.24 3.29
CA ILE A 11 16.15 18.85 4.13
C ILE A 11 16.14 18.14 5.49
N LEU A 12 17.29 17.67 5.93
CA LEU A 12 17.51 17.14 7.27
C LEU A 12 18.14 18.22 8.16
N ASN A 13 17.42 18.66 9.17
CA ASN A 13 18.04 19.35 10.30
C ASN A 13 18.73 18.30 11.18
N LYS A 14 20.06 18.21 11.07
CA LYS A 14 20.87 17.18 11.75
C LYS A 14 20.80 17.29 13.28
N ASP A 15 20.78 18.51 13.81
CA ASP A 15 20.80 18.75 15.26
C ASP A 15 19.51 18.26 15.94
N SER A 16 18.38 18.38 15.24
CA SER A 16 17.07 17.95 15.75
C SER A 16 16.57 16.62 15.21
N GLY A 17 17.28 16.02 14.24
CA GLY A 17 16.83 14.80 13.55
C GLY A 17 15.53 14.97 12.76
N LYS A 18 15.15 16.20 12.41
CA LYS A 18 13.88 16.51 11.74
C LYS A 18 14.08 16.63 10.24
N TYR A 19 13.22 15.95 9.49
CA TYR A 19 13.16 16.06 8.04
C TYR A 19 12.03 17.00 7.63
N LEU A 20 12.26 17.82 6.60
CA LEU A 20 11.27 18.68 5.97
C LEU A 20 11.35 18.51 4.46
N GLY A 21 10.22 18.23 3.81
CA GLY A 21 10.19 18.07 2.37
C GLY A 21 8.85 17.57 1.86
N GLN A 22 8.67 17.69 0.55
CA GLN A 22 7.47 17.23 -0.14
C GLN A 22 7.17 15.73 0.06
N PRO A 23 8.16 14.82 0.14
CA PRO A 23 7.87 13.41 0.37
C PRO A 23 7.12 13.16 1.69
N ILE A 24 7.49 13.84 2.76
CA ILE A 24 6.83 13.67 4.08
C ILE A 24 5.38 14.12 4.01
N ILE A 25 5.13 15.24 3.32
CA ILE A 25 3.77 15.76 3.10
C ILE A 25 2.94 14.76 2.27
N GLU A 26 3.53 14.21 1.21
CA GLU A 26 2.89 13.19 0.37
C GLU A 26 2.55 11.93 1.17
N ALA A 27 3.52 11.36 1.88
CA ALA A 27 3.32 10.16 2.69
C ALA A 27 2.18 10.35 3.70
N ALA A 28 2.18 11.48 4.42
CA ALA A 28 1.15 11.81 5.40
C ALA A 28 -0.23 12.02 4.75
N ARG A 29 -0.29 12.61 3.55
CA ARG A 29 -1.56 12.79 2.83
C ARG A 29 -2.10 11.46 2.33
N THR A 30 -1.30 10.66 1.65
CA THR A 30 -1.71 9.38 1.06
C THR A 30 -2.04 8.33 2.13
N GLU A 31 -1.34 8.33 3.27
CA GLU A 31 -1.64 7.42 4.40
C GLU A 31 -3.07 7.63 4.91
N ARG A 32 -3.52 8.88 4.99
CA ARG A 32 -4.88 9.23 5.43
C ARG A 32 -5.98 8.81 4.45
N LEU A 33 -5.63 8.52 3.19
CA LEU A 33 -6.57 8.11 2.13
C LEU A 33 -6.87 6.60 2.15
N GLN A 34 -6.06 5.82 2.86
CA GLN A 34 -6.14 4.36 2.88
C GLN A 34 -6.98 3.85 4.07
N LYS A 35 -7.61 2.68 3.90
CA LYS A 35 -8.50 2.04 4.87
C LYS A 35 -8.13 0.56 5.10
N TRP A 36 -6.86 0.26 5.35
CA TRP A 36 -6.35 -1.10 5.56
C TRP A 36 -5.07 -1.12 6.40
N ILE A 37 -4.54 -2.31 6.64
CA ILE A 37 -3.20 -2.57 7.20
C ILE A 37 -2.26 -2.92 6.04
N GLY A 38 -1.35 -2.01 5.73
CA GLY A 38 -0.45 -2.18 4.60
C GLY A 38 0.26 -0.89 4.25
N VAL A 39 1.02 -0.94 3.16
CA VAL A 39 1.84 0.16 2.67
C VAL A 39 1.63 0.30 1.17
N SER A 40 1.28 1.51 0.73
CA SER A 40 1.16 1.86 -0.69
C SER A 40 2.29 2.80 -1.14
N PHE A 41 2.51 2.90 -2.45
CA PHE A 41 3.42 3.88 -3.02
C PHE A 41 2.68 5.19 -3.30
N GLY A 42 3.27 6.32 -2.89
CA GLY A 42 2.78 7.65 -3.21
C GLY A 42 3.08 8.05 -4.65
N ASN A 43 2.38 9.07 -5.15
CA ASN A 43 2.45 9.54 -6.55
C ASN A 43 3.88 9.91 -7.02
N SER A 44 4.79 10.23 -6.11
CA SER A 44 6.21 10.43 -6.43
C SER A 44 6.84 9.24 -7.19
N PHE A 45 6.35 8.02 -6.97
CA PHE A 45 6.79 6.81 -7.68
C PHE A 45 6.35 6.73 -9.14
N ASN A 46 5.44 7.60 -9.60
CA ASN A 46 5.12 7.70 -11.04
C ASN A 46 6.18 8.49 -11.82
N LYS A 47 7.11 9.16 -11.14
CA LYS A 47 8.17 9.95 -11.80
C LYS A 47 9.26 9.01 -12.34
N PRO A 48 9.80 9.29 -13.55
CA PRO A 48 10.91 8.51 -14.10
C PRO A 48 12.09 8.41 -13.14
N GLY A 49 12.68 7.22 -13.04
CA GLY A 49 13.86 6.96 -12.20
C GLY A 49 13.55 6.48 -10.78
N PHE A 50 12.30 6.60 -10.31
CA PHE A 50 11.90 6.11 -8.99
C PHE A 50 11.11 4.79 -9.03
N ASN A 51 10.62 4.40 -10.20
CA ASN A 51 9.94 3.12 -10.45
C ASN A 51 10.86 2.03 -11.03
N ASN A 52 12.13 2.35 -11.30
CA ASN A 52 13.08 1.42 -11.91
C ASN A 52 13.86 0.70 -10.81
N GLY A 53 13.46 -0.54 -10.47
CA GLY A 53 14.24 -1.38 -9.55
C GLY A 53 13.44 -2.24 -8.58
N PHE A 54 12.11 -2.13 -8.57
CA PHE A 54 11.29 -3.05 -7.79
C PHE A 54 11.27 -4.43 -8.44
N HIS A 55 11.59 -5.46 -7.66
CA HIS A 55 11.28 -6.81 -8.09
C HIS A 55 9.76 -6.97 -8.14
N LEU A 56 9.21 -7.42 -9.28
CA LEU A 56 7.76 -7.49 -9.49
C LEU A 56 7.04 -8.42 -8.49
N ASN A 57 7.76 -9.30 -7.80
CA ASN A 57 7.23 -10.12 -6.70
C ASN A 57 7.19 -9.39 -5.34
N THR A 58 7.58 -8.13 -5.26
CA THR A 58 7.51 -7.31 -4.02
C THR A 58 6.37 -6.31 -4.04
N VAL A 59 5.71 -6.15 -5.19
CA VAL A 59 4.65 -5.16 -5.38
C VAL A 59 3.42 -5.81 -6.00
N LEU A 60 2.26 -5.22 -5.73
CA LEU A 60 0.98 -5.65 -6.28
C LEU A 60 0.14 -4.43 -6.67
N PRO A 61 -0.36 -4.34 -7.93
CA PRO A 61 -1.33 -3.34 -8.32
C PRO A 61 -2.65 -3.58 -7.56
N TYR A 62 -3.05 -2.63 -6.72
CA TYR A 62 -4.25 -2.73 -5.87
C TYR A 62 -4.74 -1.33 -5.44
N MET A 63 -6.03 -1.05 -5.62
CA MET A 63 -6.66 0.25 -5.31
C MET A 63 -7.85 0.13 -4.35
N SER A 64 -8.47 -1.04 -4.18
CA SER A 64 -9.69 -1.14 -3.35
C SER A 64 -9.50 -0.77 -1.87
N HIS A 65 -8.26 -0.77 -1.36
CA HIS A 65 -7.92 -0.26 -0.03
C HIS A 65 -8.14 1.25 0.18
N TYR A 66 -8.29 2.05 -0.87
CA TYR A 66 -8.59 3.48 -0.74
C TYR A 66 -10.04 3.70 -0.30
N LYS A 67 -10.26 4.72 0.53
CA LYS A 67 -11.59 5.08 1.01
C LYS A 67 -12.55 5.42 -0.15
N PRO A 68 -13.87 5.19 0.00
CA PRO A 68 -14.84 5.44 -1.09
C PRO A 68 -14.78 6.85 -1.67
N ASP A 69 -14.62 7.86 -0.81
CA ASP A 69 -14.52 9.27 -1.22
C ASP A 69 -13.26 9.60 -2.02
N VAL A 70 -12.27 8.70 -2.06
CA VAL A 70 -11.08 8.77 -2.91
C VAL A 70 -11.37 8.13 -4.26
N GLN A 71 -12.09 7.01 -4.28
CA GLN A 71 -12.44 6.29 -5.51
C GLN A 71 -13.39 7.09 -6.41
N GLU A 72 -14.15 8.03 -5.84
CA GLU A 72 -15.08 8.90 -6.56
C GLU A 72 -14.49 10.29 -6.88
N ASN A 73 -13.26 10.59 -6.45
CA ASN A 73 -12.69 11.93 -6.52
C ASN A 73 -11.31 11.93 -7.20
N ASP A 74 -11.24 12.45 -8.42
CA ASP A 74 -10.01 12.45 -9.22
C ASP A 74 -8.89 13.30 -8.59
N GLU A 75 -9.23 14.38 -7.88
CA GLU A 75 -8.27 15.21 -7.14
C GLU A 75 -7.62 14.46 -5.97
N LYS A 76 -8.28 13.43 -5.42
CA LYS A 76 -7.68 12.55 -4.41
C LYS A 76 -6.95 11.38 -5.04
N LYS A 77 -7.45 10.84 -6.16
CA LYS A 77 -6.77 9.77 -6.92
C LYS A 77 -5.38 10.17 -7.39
N LYS A 78 -5.12 11.46 -7.66
CA LYS A 78 -3.78 11.92 -8.05
C LYS A 78 -2.67 11.60 -7.04
N TYR A 79 -3.02 11.29 -5.79
CA TYR A 79 -2.07 10.87 -4.75
C TYR A 79 -1.88 9.34 -4.69
N CYS A 80 -2.65 8.59 -5.47
CA CYS A 80 -2.76 7.14 -5.42
C CYS A 80 -2.12 6.54 -6.68
N THR A 81 -0.97 5.86 -6.54
CA THR A 81 -0.34 5.16 -7.67
C THR A 81 -1.09 3.90 -8.08
N GLY A 82 -1.89 3.33 -7.17
CA GLY A 82 -2.45 2.00 -7.31
C GLY A 82 -1.43 0.88 -7.18
N MET A 83 -0.19 1.18 -6.76
CA MET A 83 0.82 0.16 -6.41
C MET A 83 0.95 0.03 -4.90
N THR A 84 1.09 -1.20 -4.43
CA THR A 84 1.22 -1.53 -3.01
C THR A 84 2.35 -2.54 -2.77
N VAL A 85 2.86 -2.60 -1.54
CA VAL A 85 3.81 -3.63 -1.12
C VAL A 85 3.08 -4.95 -0.93
N ASP A 86 3.51 -6.00 -1.62
CA ASP A 86 2.93 -7.35 -1.54
C ASP A 86 3.48 -8.13 -0.32
N TRP A 87 3.23 -7.57 0.87
CA TRP A 87 3.63 -8.20 2.12
C TRP A 87 2.93 -9.57 2.38
N PRO A 88 1.68 -9.84 1.93
CA PRO A 88 1.07 -11.15 2.15
C PRO A 88 1.83 -12.26 1.42
N ARG A 89 2.34 -11.99 0.21
CA ARG A 89 3.22 -12.95 -0.47
C ARG A 89 4.48 -13.24 0.35
N ARG A 90 5.16 -12.21 0.86
CA ARG A 90 6.36 -12.39 1.69
C ARG A 90 6.07 -13.16 2.97
N TRP A 91 4.88 -12.98 3.54
CA TRP A 91 4.44 -13.82 4.65
C TRP A 91 4.33 -15.29 4.24
N ARG A 92 3.63 -15.60 3.15
CA ARG A 92 3.48 -16.98 2.63
C ARG A 92 4.83 -17.64 2.31
N GLU A 93 5.81 -16.87 1.84
CA GLU A 93 7.16 -17.37 1.51
C GLU A 93 8.04 -17.63 2.75
N SER A 94 7.83 -16.88 3.84
CA SER A 94 8.73 -16.89 5.01
C SER A 94 8.15 -17.58 6.24
N ARG A 95 6.85 -17.86 6.26
CA ARG A 95 6.12 -18.43 7.40
C ARG A 95 5.25 -19.59 6.94
N THR A 96 5.09 -20.58 7.81
CA THR A 96 4.22 -21.75 7.57
C THR A 96 2.78 -21.55 8.04
N ILE A 97 2.52 -20.47 8.80
CA ILE A 97 1.22 -20.16 9.38
C ILE A 97 0.41 -19.24 8.47
N ASP A 98 -0.88 -19.50 8.33
CA ASP A 98 -1.80 -18.61 7.63
C ASP A 98 -1.97 -17.29 8.41
N ILE A 99 -1.84 -16.16 7.70
CA ILE A 99 -2.00 -14.83 8.27
C ILE A 99 -3.47 -14.42 8.42
N GLN A 100 -4.39 -14.99 7.63
CA GLN A 100 -5.80 -14.57 7.69
C GLN A 100 -6.40 -14.73 9.10
N PRO A 101 -6.27 -15.89 9.79
CA PRO A 101 -6.77 -16.05 11.16
C PRO A 101 -6.08 -15.12 12.17
N LEU A 102 -4.82 -14.75 11.94
CA LEU A 102 -4.10 -13.82 12.81
C LEU A 102 -4.64 -12.40 12.66
N VAL A 103 -4.87 -11.94 11.43
CA VAL A 103 -5.46 -10.62 11.16
C VAL A 103 -6.87 -10.54 11.72
N SER A 104 -7.70 -11.59 11.54
CA SER A 104 -9.04 -11.63 12.13
C SER A 104 -9.02 -11.57 13.66
N LYS A 105 -8.04 -12.20 14.33
CA LYS A 105 -7.91 -12.15 15.79
C LYS A 105 -7.50 -10.77 16.32
N LEU A 106 -6.91 -9.91 15.49
CA LEU A 106 -6.57 -8.54 15.86
C LEU A 106 -7.78 -7.59 15.81
N ASP A 107 -8.88 -8.00 15.17
CA ASP A 107 -10.12 -7.25 15.11
C ASP A 107 -10.91 -7.40 16.42
N THR A 108 -10.53 -6.61 17.43
CA THR A 108 -11.14 -6.64 18.77
C THR A 108 -12.08 -5.47 19.03
N ASP A 109 -12.08 -4.45 18.17
CA ASP A 109 -12.86 -3.22 18.33
C ASP A 109 -13.67 -2.95 17.05
N PRO A 110 -15.02 -3.09 17.09
CA PRO A 110 -15.90 -2.94 15.94
C PRO A 110 -15.75 -1.61 15.18
N ARG A 111 -15.25 -0.56 15.83
CA ARG A 111 -15.03 0.75 15.20
C ARG A 111 -13.94 0.71 14.12
N PHE A 112 -13.06 -0.30 14.17
CA PHE A 112 -11.93 -0.44 13.27
C PHE A 112 -12.02 -1.68 12.36
N SER A 113 -13.07 -2.51 12.48
CA SER A 113 -13.22 -3.78 11.75
C SER A 113 -13.05 -3.64 10.25
N ASP A 114 -13.52 -2.54 9.64
CA ASP A 114 -13.36 -2.32 8.20
C ASP A 114 -11.88 -2.31 7.77
N TYR A 115 -10.95 -1.81 8.60
CA TYR A 115 -9.52 -1.89 8.27
C TYR A 115 -9.05 -3.35 8.16
N TYR A 116 -9.53 -4.23 9.03
CA TYR A 116 -9.19 -5.65 9.00
C TYR A 116 -9.89 -6.37 7.83
N GLU A 117 -11.15 -6.04 7.55
CA GLU A 117 -11.88 -6.57 6.39
C GLU A 117 -11.17 -6.22 5.07
N GLN A 118 -10.79 -4.95 4.86
CA GLN A 118 -10.03 -4.55 3.66
C GLN A 118 -8.66 -5.23 3.61
N THR A 119 -8.01 -5.44 4.76
CA THR A 119 -6.73 -6.15 4.83
C THR A 119 -6.88 -7.62 4.40
N LEU A 120 -7.93 -8.30 4.88
CA LEU A 120 -8.23 -9.68 4.50
C LEU A 120 -8.58 -9.81 3.02
N ARG A 121 -9.30 -8.81 2.45
CA ARG A 121 -9.54 -8.74 1.00
C ARG A 121 -8.23 -8.64 0.22
N PHE A 122 -7.29 -7.81 0.67
CA PHE A 122 -5.98 -7.71 0.04
C PHE A 122 -5.16 -9.01 0.13
N ILE A 123 -5.16 -9.67 1.30
CA ILE A 123 -4.44 -10.94 1.47
C ILE A 123 -4.93 -11.96 0.43
N ARG A 124 -6.25 -12.11 0.27
CA ARG A 124 -6.85 -13.01 -0.73
C ARG A 124 -6.51 -12.58 -2.15
N PHE A 125 -6.65 -11.29 -2.46
CA PHE A 125 -6.30 -10.75 -3.77
C PHE A 125 -4.82 -11.00 -4.13
N SER A 126 -3.90 -10.86 -3.17
CA SER A 126 -2.47 -11.20 -3.33
C SER A 126 -2.23 -12.67 -3.61
N GLU A 127 -2.99 -13.57 -2.98
CA GLU A 127 -2.88 -15.01 -3.21
C GLU A 127 -3.37 -15.40 -4.60
N GLU A 128 -4.58 -14.93 -4.97
CA GLU A 128 -5.20 -15.16 -6.28
C GLU A 128 -4.38 -14.57 -7.45
N ASN A 129 -3.61 -13.51 -7.17
CA ASN A 129 -2.83 -12.78 -8.16
C ASN A 129 -1.31 -12.83 -7.91
N HIS A 130 -0.82 -13.85 -7.22
CA HIS A 130 0.61 -13.99 -6.91
C HIS A 130 1.51 -14.04 -8.16
N ASP A 131 0.98 -14.36 -9.33
CA ASP A 131 1.67 -14.46 -10.61
C ASP A 131 1.28 -13.35 -11.59
N TRP A 132 0.68 -12.25 -11.12
CA TRP A 132 0.15 -11.16 -11.97
C TRP A 132 1.13 -10.66 -13.04
N PHE A 133 2.42 -10.54 -12.71
CA PHE A 133 3.46 -10.06 -13.60
C PHE A 133 3.86 -11.07 -14.71
N LYS A 134 3.37 -12.31 -14.62
CA LYS A 134 3.52 -13.34 -15.67
C LYS A 134 2.32 -13.38 -16.61
N LYS A 135 1.21 -12.74 -16.25
CA LYS A 135 -0.02 -12.73 -17.05
C LYS A 135 0.08 -11.64 -18.11
N GLU A 136 -0.16 -11.99 -19.37
CA GLU A 136 -0.24 -11.01 -20.48
C GLU A 136 -1.49 -10.12 -20.39
N LYS A 137 -2.47 -10.50 -19.57
CA LYS A 137 -3.72 -9.75 -19.38
C LYS A 137 -3.54 -8.66 -18.32
N HIS A 138 -4.16 -7.51 -18.59
CA HIS A 138 -4.23 -6.41 -17.63
C HIS A 138 -4.93 -6.86 -16.35
N LEU A 139 -4.23 -6.76 -15.22
CA LEU A 139 -4.81 -6.98 -13.89
C LEU A 139 -5.77 -5.82 -13.57
N SER A 140 -7.04 -6.11 -13.27
CA SER A 140 -7.92 -5.10 -12.68
C SER A 140 -7.38 -4.72 -11.30
N TYR A 141 -7.40 -3.44 -10.95
CA TYR A 141 -6.77 -2.93 -9.71
C TYR A 141 -7.49 -3.37 -8.41
N GLY A 142 -8.29 -4.43 -8.45
CA GLY A 142 -9.15 -4.87 -7.34
C GLY A 142 -10.30 -3.93 -7.13
#